data_AF-A0A4Q7KWE6-F1
#
_entry.id   AF-A0A4Q7KWE6-F1
#
_cell.length_a   1.000
_cell.length_b   1.000
_cell.length_c   1.000
_cell.angle_alpha   90.00
_cell.angle_beta   90.00
_cell.angle_gamma   90.00
#
_symmetry.space_group_name_H-M   'P 1'
#
loop_
_entity.id
_entity.type
_entity.pdbx_description
1 polymer ?
#
loop_
_entity_poly.entity_id
_entity_poly.type
_entity_poly.pdbx_seq_one_letter_code
_entity_poly.pdbx_strand_id
1 'polypeptide(L)'
;MSDRDDDVYQGVARLVEFDAPPGDLVERIQFAIAIEDIDVEAARWARMPALAGVRGDGNGTITFSVDDLTVMVNLTRTGEAHRIDGWLVPAGEHAVEVRVAEHGSTATTADESGRFVLTDVPRGTTQILVRLAGRLSGTVVTPAVVL
;
A
#
# COMPACT_ATOMS: atom_id res chain seq x y z
N MET A 1 -21.75 -32.24 4.07
CA MET A 1 -20.69 -31.61 4.86
C MET A 1 -20.23 -32.65 5.86
N SER A 2 -18.95 -33.02 5.86
CA SER A 2 -18.43 -34.13 6.69
C SER A 2 -18.10 -33.63 8.10
N ASP A 3 -18.09 -34.49 9.13
CA ASP A 3 -17.62 -34.14 10.50
C ASP A 3 -16.25 -33.45 10.50
N ARG A 4 -15.39 -33.75 9.52
CA ARG A 4 -14.10 -33.08 9.34
C ARG A 4 -14.20 -31.62 8.90
N ASP A 5 -15.23 -31.25 8.16
CA ASP A 5 -15.44 -29.87 7.72
C ASP A 5 -15.84 -29.01 8.93
N ASP A 6 -16.75 -29.52 9.77
CA ASP A 6 -17.23 -28.82 10.96
C ASP A 6 -16.11 -28.55 11.98
N ASP A 7 -15.21 -29.50 12.19
CA ASP A 7 -14.03 -29.30 13.04
C ASP A 7 -13.12 -28.18 12.52
N VAL A 8 -12.96 -28.08 11.19
CA VAL A 8 -12.18 -27.00 10.55
C VAL A 8 -12.87 -25.65 10.74
N TYR A 9 -14.19 -25.57 10.54
CA TYR A 9 -14.92 -24.31 10.73
C TYR A 9 -14.93 -23.85 12.18
N GLN A 10 -15.07 -24.76 13.14
CA GLN A 10 -14.96 -24.40 14.56
C GLN A 10 -13.54 -23.94 14.95
N GLY A 11 -12.52 -24.56 14.36
CA GLY A 11 -11.13 -24.12 14.53
C GLY A 11 -10.90 -22.69 14.01
N VAL A 12 -11.42 -22.37 12.83
CA VAL A 12 -11.35 -21.01 12.26
C VAL A 12 -12.17 -20.01 13.07
N ALA A 13 -13.38 -20.37 13.48
CA ALA A 13 -14.25 -19.50 14.28
C ALA A 13 -13.59 -19.11 15.61
N ARG A 14 -12.94 -20.05 16.29
CA ARG A 14 -12.16 -19.77 17.50
C ARG A 14 -10.99 -18.82 17.21
N LEU A 15 -10.33 -18.94 16.06
CA LEU A 15 -9.22 -18.05 15.70
C LEU A 15 -9.69 -16.60 15.48
N VAL A 16 -10.86 -16.41 14.85
CA VAL A 16 -11.44 -15.08 14.60
C VAL A 16 -11.77 -14.33 15.90
N GLU A 17 -12.09 -15.03 17.00
CA GLU A 17 -12.25 -14.37 18.31
C GLU A 17 -10.96 -13.72 18.81
N PHE A 18 -9.80 -14.24 18.42
CA PHE A 18 -8.49 -13.73 18.85
C PHE A 18 -7.84 -12.79 17.83
N ASP A 19 -8.20 -12.90 16.55
CA ASP A 19 -7.69 -12.07 15.45
C ASP A 19 -8.81 -11.75 14.46
N ALA A 20 -9.76 -10.92 14.91
CA ALA A 20 -10.86 -10.48 14.06
C ALA A 20 -10.33 -9.64 12.90
N PRO A 21 -10.83 -9.83 11.66
CA PRO A 21 -10.44 -8.99 10.55
C PRO A 21 -10.79 -7.52 10.84
N PRO A 22 -10.02 -6.56 10.30
CA PRO A 22 -10.35 -5.15 10.44
C PRO A 22 -11.79 -4.88 10.00
N GLY A 23 -12.51 -4.04 10.77
CA GLY A 23 -13.91 -3.73 10.49
C GLY A 23 -14.15 -3.04 9.14
N ASP A 24 -13.08 -2.50 8.55
CA ASP A 24 -13.05 -1.82 7.25
C ASP A 24 -12.41 -2.68 6.13
N LEU A 25 -12.20 -3.98 6.37
CA LEU A 25 -11.53 -4.87 5.40
C LEU A 25 -12.29 -4.94 4.07
N VAL A 26 -13.62 -4.96 4.12
CA VAL A 26 -14.45 -5.04 2.91
C VAL A 26 -14.25 -3.79 2.05
N GLU A 27 -14.28 -2.61 2.67
CA GLU A 27 -14.07 -1.32 2.02
C GLU A 27 -12.66 -1.23 1.43
N ARG A 28 -11.63 -1.71 2.16
CA ARG A 28 -10.25 -1.78 1.65
C ARG A 28 -10.13 -2.68 0.42
N ILE A 29 -10.80 -3.84 0.41
CA ILE A 29 -10.80 -4.75 -0.74
C ILE A 29 -11.50 -4.11 -1.93
N GLN A 30 -12.69 -3.53 -1.73
CA GLN A 30 -13.43 -2.85 -2.79
C GLN A 30 -12.63 -1.70 -3.41
N PHE A 31 -11.96 -0.91 -2.57
CA PHE A 31 -11.08 0.17 -3.01
C PHE A 31 -9.88 -0.36 -3.83
N ALA A 32 -9.28 -1.46 -3.38
CA ALA A 32 -8.13 -2.06 -4.03
C ALA A 32 -8.45 -2.65 -5.41
N ILE A 33 -9.65 -3.22 -5.61
CA ILE A 33 -10.06 -3.82 -6.89
C ILE A 33 -10.64 -2.80 -7.89
N ALA A 34 -10.93 -1.57 -7.46
CA ALA A 34 -11.51 -0.52 -8.30
C ALA A 34 -10.48 0.15 -9.25
N ILE A 35 -9.50 -0.61 -9.74
CA ILE A 35 -8.44 -0.13 -10.63
C ILE A 35 -8.85 -0.42 -12.07
N GLU A 36 -8.85 0.61 -12.91
CA GLU A 36 -9.22 0.52 -14.32
C GLU A 36 -7.98 0.25 -15.20
N ASP A 37 -7.23 -0.81 -14.90
CA ASP A 37 -6.07 -1.25 -15.68
C ASP A 37 -6.00 -2.78 -15.73
N ILE A 38 -5.65 -3.32 -16.90
CA ILE A 38 -5.72 -4.75 -17.22
C ILE A 38 -4.41 -5.48 -16.88
N ASP A 39 -3.28 -4.77 -16.83
CA ASP A 39 -1.94 -5.32 -16.55
C ASP A 39 -1.42 -4.79 -15.20
N VAL A 40 -2.13 -5.17 -14.13
CA VAL A 40 -1.84 -4.74 -12.75
C VAL A 40 -1.18 -5.85 -11.94
N GLU A 41 0.00 -5.55 -11.40
CA GLU A 41 0.73 -6.40 -10.47
C GLU A 41 0.63 -5.84 -9.04
N ALA A 42 0.13 -6.66 -8.11
CA ALA A 42 -0.01 -6.27 -6.72
C ALA A 42 1.31 -6.46 -5.95
N ALA A 43 1.90 -5.37 -5.50
CA ALA A 43 3.04 -5.40 -4.61
C ALA A 43 2.69 -5.99 -3.25
N ARG A 44 3.66 -6.69 -2.68
CA ARG A 44 3.55 -7.28 -1.34
C ARG A 44 4.21 -6.34 -0.34
N TRP A 45 3.55 -6.16 0.81
CA TRP A 45 4.16 -5.48 1.93
C TRP A 45 5.28 -6.36 2.50
N ALA A 46 6.53 -5.92 2.38
CA ALA A 46 7.65 -6.54 3.06
C ALA A 46 7.70 -6.02 4.50
N ARG A 47 7.16 -6.77 5.46
CA ARG A 47 7.27 -6.41 6.88
C ARG A 47 8.72 -6.59 7.33
N MET A 48 9.44 -5.48 7.55
CA MET A 48 10.58 -5.52 8.46
C MET A 48 10.05 -5.59 9.91
N PRO A 49 10.68 -6.35 10.81
CA PRO A 49 10.29 -6.34 12.22
C PRO A 49 10.34 -4.91 12.73
N ALA A 50 9.22 -4.44 13.29
CA ALA A 50 9.22 -3.19 14.02
C ALA A 50 10.34 -3.27 15.05
N LEU A 51 11.29 -2.33 14.99
CA LEU A 51 12.26 -2.16 16.05
C LEU A 51 11.47 -1.83 17.31
N ALA A 52 11.27 -2.84 18.16
CA ALA A 52 10.57 -2.72 19.42
C ALA A 52 11.33 -1.67 20.26
N GLY A 53 10.74 -0.48 20.45
CA GLY A 53 11.33 0.54 21.30
C GLY A 53 11.03 2.00 20.96
N VAL A 54 10.46 2.32 19.79
CA VAL A 54 10.25 3.73 19.43
C VAL A 54 8.85 4.21 19.82
N ARG A 55 8.69 4.74 21.04
CA ARG A 55 7.66 5.77 21.29
C ARG A 55 8.16 7.05 20.63
N GLY A 56 7.80 7.28 19.37
CA GLY A 56 8.25 8.45 18.62
C GLY A 56 7.25 8.79 17.53
N ASP A 57 6.83 10.05 17.54
CA ASP A 57 5.88 10.68 16.63
C ASP A 57 6.26 10.46 15.15
N GLY A 58 5.40 9.78 14.40
CA GLY A 58 5.07 10.13 13.01
C GLY A 58 5.89 9.61 11.82
N ASN A 59 7.07 9.01 11.96
CA ASN A 59 7.96 8.76 10.80
C ASN A 59 8.31 7.27 10.60
N GLY A 60 7.37 6.49 10.06
CA GLY A 60 7.60 5.11 9.65
C GLY A 60 7.90 4.99 8.15
N THR A 61 9.00 4.32 7.79
CA THR A 61 9.25 3.93 6.39
C THR A 61 8.49 2.65 6.06
N ILE A 62 7.74 2.65 4.97
CA ILE A 62 7.01 1.48 4.46
C ILE A 62 7.69 1.03 3.16
N THR A 63 7.88 -0.27 3.00
CA THR A 63 8.47 -0.86 1.79
C THR A 63 7.52 -1.87 1.17
N PHE A 64 7.23 -1.68 -0.11
CA PHE A 64 6.45 -2.58 -0.94
C PHE A 64 7.34 -3.12 -2.05
N SER A 65 7.23 -4.41 -2.36
CA SER A 65 8.00 -5.01 -3.46
C SER A 65 7.11 -5.93 -4.28
N VAL A 66 7.27 -5.89 -5.60
CA VAL A 66 6.72 -6.85 -6.57
C VAL A 66 7.80 -7.14 -7.59
N ASP A 67 8.02 -8.40 -7.94
CA ASP A 67 8.95 -8.86 -8.98
C ASP A 67 10.18 -7.95 -9.17
N ASP A 68 10.13 -7.02 -10.13
CA ASP A 68 11.24 -6.15 -10.51
C ASP A 68 11.15 -4.71 -9.96
N LEU A 69 10.17 -4.37 -9.11
CA LEU A 69 9.99 -3.03 -8.53
C LEU A 69 9.86 -3.08 -6.99
N THR A 70 10.64 -2.24 -6.32
CA THR A 70 10.48 -1.89 -4.91
C THR A 70 10.10 -0.42 -4.77
N VAL A 71 9.04 -0.16 -4.02
CA VAL A 71 8.54 1.17 -3.66
C VAL A 71 8.78 1.38 -2.17
N MET A 72 9.62 2.36 -1.84
CA MET A 72 9.86 2.79 -0.46
C MET A 72 9.19 4.14 -0.25
N VAL A 73 8.43 4.29 0.83
CA VAL A 73 7.80 5.56 1.19
C VAL A 73 8.06 5.93 2.63
N ASN A 74 8.32 7.20 2.85
CA ASN A 74 8.34 7.82 4.16
C ASN A 74 7.18 8.80 4.28
N LEU A 75 6.51 8.76 5.42
CA LEU A 75 5.34 9.59 5.70
C LEU A 75 5.72 10.60 6.75
N THR A 76 5.43 11.87 6.48
CA THR A 76 5.58 12.96 7.44
C THR A 76 4.25 13.65 7.62
N ARG A 77 3.77 13.76 8.87
CA ARG A 77 2.54 14.49 9.16
C ARG A 77 2.71 15.98 8.90
N THR A 78 1.80 16.57 8.14
CA THR A 78 1.75 18.00 7.82
C THR A 78 0.35 18.54 8.14
N GLY A 79 0.09 18.83 9.42
CA GLY A 79 -1.23 19.23 9.89
C GLY A 79 -2.26 18.10 9.74
N GLU A 80 -3.31 18.36 8.95
CA GLU A 80 -4.38 17.40 8.62
C GLU A 80 -4.02 16.46 7.48
N ALA A 81 -2.97 16.76 6.70
CA ALA A 81 -2.50 15.93 5.59
C ALA A 81 -1.16 15.24 5.92
N HIS A 82 -0.68 14.47 4.96
CA HIS A 82 0.63 13.84 4.95
C HIS A 82 1.44 14.29 3.75
N ARG A 83 2.74 14.48 3.99
CA ARG A 83 3.75 14.48 2.94
C ARG A 83 4.27 13.05 2.75
N ILE A 84 4.28 12.59 1.51
CA ILE A 84 4.86 11.33 1.09
C ILE A 84 6.15 11.63 0.33
N ASP A 85 7.27 11.16 0.86
CA ASP A 85 8.55 11.07 0.13
C ASP A 85 8.76 9.62 -0.28
N GLY A 86 8.92 9.35 -1.57
CA GLY A 86 9.06 7.99 -2.08
C GLY A 86 10.25 7.78 -3.00
N TRP A 87 10.68 6.53 -3.10
CA TRP A 87 11.77 6.06 -3.96
C TRP A 87 11.37 4.76 -4.65
N LEU A 88 11.70 4.68 -5.94
CA LEU A 88 11.51 3.51 -6.79
C LEU A 88 12.85 2.85 -7.08
N VAL A 89 12.89 1.53 -6.95
CA VAL A 89 14.04 0.70 -7.33
C VAL A 89 13.53 -0.41 -8.25
N PRO A 90 14.04 -0.52 -9.49
CA PRO A 90 15.06 0.32 -10.12
C PRO A 90 14.58 1.77 -10.31
N ALA A 91 15.55 2.68 -10.35
CA ALA A 91 15.31 4.10 -10.57
C ALA A 91 14.85 4.36 -12.01
N GLY A 92 13.97 5.34 -12.17
CA GLY A 92 13.47 5.75 -13.48
C GLY A 92 12.29 6.70 -13.37
N GLU A 93 12.04 7.42 -14.46
CA GLU A 93 10.92 8.36 -14.59
C GLU A 93 9.61 7.61 -14.80
N HIS A 94 9.08 7.04 -13.72
CA HIS A 94 7.80 6.33 -13.70
C HIS A 94 6.69 7.25 -13.21
N ALA A 95 5.49 7.10 -13.79
CA ALA A 95 4.34 7.87 -13.35
C ALA A 95 3.81 7.25 -12.04
N VAL A 96 3.58 8.09 -11.03
CA VAL A 96 3.11 7.66 -9.71
C VAL A 96 1.76 8.31 -9.43
N GLU A 97 0.79 7.52 -9.00
CA GLU A 97 -0.52 7.99 -8.57
C GLU A 97 -0.80 7.50 -7.15
N VAL A 98 -1.22 8.42 -6.29
CA VAL A 98 -1.66 8.10 -4.93
C VAL A 98 -3.17 8.27 -4.86
N ARG A 99 -3.88 7.16 -4.62
CA ARG A 99 -5.32 7.14 -4.41
C ARG A 99 -5.60 7.15 -2.92
N VAL A 100 -6.53 7.99 -2.49
CA VAL A 100 -7.02 8.02 -1.10
C VAL A 100 -8.53 7.84 -1.14
N ALA A 101 -9.03 6.84 -0.41
CA ALA A 101 -10.46 6.56 -0.32
C ALA A 101 -11.22 7.83 0.11
N GLU A 102 -12.36 8.10 -0.52
CA GLU A 102 -13.20 9.30 -0.32
C GLU A 102 -12.58 10.65 -0.73
N HIS A 103 -11.29 10.69 -1.11
CA HIS A 103 -10.58 11.93 -1.43
C HIS A 103 -10.00 11.98 -2.86
N GLY A 104 -10.19 10.93 -3.66
CA GLY A 104 -9.76 10.88 -5.05
C GLY A 104 -8.30 10.44 -5.22
N SER A 105 -7.62 10.93 -6.27
CA SER A 105 -6.22 10.60 -6.53
C SER A 105 -5.38 11.82 -6.90
N THR A 106 -4.08 11.75 -6.57
CA THR A 106 -3.08 12.76 -6.92
C THR A 106 -1.94 12.08 -7.67
N ALA A 107 -1.55 12.65 -8.81
CA ALA A 107 -0.48 12.13 -9.64
C ALA A 107 0.80 12.96 -9.53
N THR A 108 1.93 12.28 -9.67
CA THR A 108 3.27 12.86 -9.80
C THR A 108 4.12 11.98 -10.71
N THR A 109 5.37 12.36 -10.96
CA THR A 109 6.33 11.56 -11.73
C THR A 109 7.60 11.45 -10.91
N ALA A 110 8.12 10.23 -10.80
CA ALA A 110 9.42 10.03 -10.21
C ALA A 110 10.50 10.66 -11.10
N ASP A 111 11.54 11.20 -10.51
CA ASP A 111 12.69 11.73 -11.25
C ASP A 111 13.61 10.59 -11.76
N GLU A 112 14.68 10.94 -12.46
CA GLU A 112 15.69 10.00 -12.96
C GLU A 112 16.30 9.11 -11.86
N SER A 113 16.31 9.58 -10.61
CA SER A 113 16.78 8.82 -9.45
C SER A 113 15.72 7.90 -8.84
N GLY A 114 14.51 7.89 -9.42
CA GLY A 114 13.35 7.16 -8.93
C GLY A 114 12.65 7.84 -7.75
N ARG A 115 13.00 9.09 -7.41
CA ARG A 115 12.41 9.80 -6.27
C ARG A 115 11.15 10.54 -6.68
N PHE A 116 10.12 10.48 -5.84
CA PHE A 116 8.91 11.28 -5.97
C PHE A 116 8.49 11.90 -4.64
N VAL A 117 7.74 13.00 -4.70
CA VAL A 117 7.21 13.68 -3.50
C VAL A 117 5.78 14.15 -3.75
N LEU A 118 4.90 13.94 -2.77
CA LEU A 118 3.59 14.57 -2.69
C LEU A 118 3.45 15.25 -1.33
N THR A 119 2.99 16.50 -1.28
CA THR A 119 3.05 17.31 -0.05
C THR A 119 1.74 17.43 0.72
N ASP A 120 0.61 17.17 0.08
CA ASP A 120 -0.73 17.41 0.65
C ASP A 120 -1.64 16.21 0.39
N VAL A 121 -1.22 15.03 0.85
CA VAL A 121 -1.99 13.79 0.69
C VAL A 121 -2.98 13.67 1.86
N PRO A 122 -4.30 13.60 1.60
CA PRO A 122 -5.29 13.41 2.64
C PRO A 122 -5.07 12.11 3.42
N ARG A 123 -5.56 12.07 4.67
CA ARG A 123 -5.54 10.86 5.51
C ARG A 123 -6.53 9.82 5.01
N GLY A 124 -6.24 8.56 5.30
CA GLY A 124 -7.17 7.46 5.10
C GLY A 124 -6.58 6.28 4.35
N THR A 125 -7.46 5.41 3.89
CA THR A 125 -7.08 4.22 3.11
C THR A 125 -6.44 4.67 1.81
N THR A 126 -5.14 4.44 1.70
CA THR A 126 -4.28 4.92 0.63
C THR A 126 -3.71 3.76 -0.17
N GLN A 127 -3.60 3.96 -1.48
CA GLN A 127 -2.98 3.04 -2.42
C GLN A 127 -2.05 3.81 -3.36
N ILE A 128 -0.87 3.24 -3.64
CA ILE A 128 0.10 3.83 -4.57
C ILE A 128 0.13 2.97 -5.82
N LEU A 129 -0.05 3.61 -6.97
CA LEU A 129 0.05 3.03 -8.30
C LEU A 129 1.30 3.58 -8.96
N VAL A 130 2.11 2.70 -9.53
CA VAL A 130 3.30 3.06 -10.31
C VAL A 130 3.11 2.51 -11.72
N ARG A 131 2.93 3.40 -12.69
CA ARG A 131 2.91 3.07 -14.11
C ARG A 131 4.35 3.07 -14.61
N LEU A 132 4.85 1.87 -14.90
CA LEU A 132 6.21 1.65 -15.36
C LEU A 132 6.37 2.16 -16.79
N ALA A 133 7.53 2.74 -17.07
CA ALA A 133 7.87 3.33 -18.36
C ALA A 133 9.21 2.78 -18.87
N GLY A 134 9.41 2.87 -20.19
CA GLY A 134 10.67 2.46 -20.83
C GLY A 134 10.76 0.96 -21.06
N ARG A 135 11.80 0.31 -20.52
CA ARG A 135 12.01 -1.14 -20.68
C ARG A 135 11.14 -1.98 -19.75
N LEU A 136 10.64 -1.38 -18.68
CA LEU A 136 9.63 -1.97 -17.82
C LEU A 136 8.25 -1.57 -18.34
N SER A 137 7.31 -2.50 -18.36
CA SER A 137 5.94 -2.28 -18.81
C SER A 137 4.97 -2.90 -17.82
N GLY A 138 3.89 -2.20 -17.51
CA GLY A 138 2.85 -2.65 -16.57
C GLY A 138 2.59 -1.62 -15.48
N THR A 139 1.59 -1.93 -14.65
CA THR A 139 1.19 -1.10 -13.51
C THR A 139 1.40 -1.87 -12.22
N VAL A 140 2.19 -1.32 -11.30
CA VAL A 140 2.35 -1.87 -9.95
C VAL A 140 1.41 -1.14 -9.01
N VAL A 141 0.64 -1.89 -8.23
CA VAL A 141 -0.21 -1.32 -7.17
C VAL A 141 0.21 -1.84 -5.79
N THR A 142 0.31 -0.95 -4.81
CA THR A 142 0.51 -1.36 -3.41
C THR A 142 -0.78 -1.90 -2.79
N PRO A 143 -0.71 -2.71 -1.73
CA PRO A 143 -1.88 -2.99 -0.91
C PRO A 143 -2.48 -1.70 -0.35
N ALA A 144 -3.78 -1.69 -0.10
CA ALA A 144 -4.45 -0.59 0.58
C ALA A 144 -4.01 -0.54 2.05
N VAL A 145 -3.46 0.60 2.47
CA VAL A 145 -2.95 0.83 3.84
C VAL A 145 -3.57 2.10 4.41
N VAL A 146 -3.83 2.14 5.71
CA VAL A 146 -4.34 3.36 6.36
C VAL A 146 -3.14 4.21 6.75
N LEU A 147 -3.09 5.44 6.23
CA LEU A 147 -2.06 6.44 6.49
C LEU A 147 -2.60 7.62 7.31
#